data_AF-A0A7H0SML2-F1
#
_entry.id   AF-A0A7H0SML2-F1
#
_cell.length_a   1.000
_cell.length_b   1.000
_cell.length_c   1.000
_cell.angle_alpha   90.00
_cell.angle_beta   90.00
_cell.angle_gamma   90.00
#
_symmetry.space_group_name_H-M   'P 1'
#
loop_
_entity.id
_entity.type
_entity.pdbx_description
1 polymer ?
#
loop_
_entity_poly.entity_id
_entity_poly.type
_entity_poly.pdbx_seq_one_letter_code
_entity_poly.pdbx_strand_id
1 'polypeptide(L)'
;MNQDCGCNDYTESLWELLDAGRSESECQRLREHIQQCPECYAQLLTEEQVRELVRRCCCTPAPVELRQRISMQIRVTRISRRQ
;
A
#
# COMPACT_ATOMS: atom_id res chain seq x y z
N MET A 1 24.69 -25.22 -1.26
CA MET A 1 24.21 -24.03 -1.99
C MET A 1 23.10 -23.43 -1.15
N ASN A 2 23.46 -22.62 -0.16
CA ASN A 2 22.48 -21.83 0.58
C ASN A 2 22.34 -20.54 -0.23
N GLN A 3 21.38 -20.52 -1.15
CA GLN A 3 20.99 -19.26 -1.78
C GLN A 3 20.32 -18.45 -0.69
N ASP A 4 21.09 -17.55 -0.07
CA ASP A 4 20.55 -16.41 0.66
C ASP A 4 19.58 -15.68 -0.27
N CYS A 5 18.30 -16.02 -0.19
CA CYS A 5 17.26 -15.42 -1.01
C CYS A 5 17.00 -13.94 -0.66
N GLY A 6 17.75 -13.34 0.27
CA GLY A 6 17.50 -11.98 0.75
C GLY A 6 16.14 -11.83 1.45
N CYS A 7 15.45 -12.94 1.74
CA CYS A 7 14.09 -12.96 2.25
C CYS A 7 13.96 -12.29 3.64
N ASN A 8 15.06 -12.19 4.40
CA ASN A 8 15.05 -11.54 5.71
C ASN A 8 14.87 -10.00 5.62
N ASP A 9 15.36 -9.38 4.55
CA ASP A 9 15.16 -7.95 4.22
C ASP A 9 13.76 -7.67 3.62
N TYR A 10 13.02 -8.75 3.36
CA TYR A 10 11.79 -8.72 2.57
C TYR A 10 10.56 -8.46 3.41
N THR A 11 10.54 -8.88 4.67
CA THR A 11 9.42 -8.65 5.57
C THR A 11 9.18 -7.15 5.74
N GLU A 12 10.25 -6.38 6.01
CA GLU A 12 10.18 -4.92 6.15
C GLU A 12 9.83 -4.24 4.81
N SER A 13 10.41 -4.70 3.70
CA SER A 13 10.11 -4.21 2.36
C SER A 13 8.69 -4.50 1.87
N LEU A 14 8.06 -5.59 2.36
CA LEU A 14 6.69 -5.96 2.03
C LEU A 14 5.70 -4.95 2.59
N TRP A 15 5.88 -4.55 3.86
CA TRP A 15 5.08 -3.51 4.50
C TRP A 15 5.20 -2.17 3.76
N GLU A 16 6.40 -1.83 3.30
CA GLU A 16 6.66 -0.60 2.55
C GLU A 16 6.18 -0.61 1.10
N LEU A 17 6.03 -1.77 0.45
CA LEU A 17 5.34 -1.86 -0.85
C LEU A 17 3.83 -1.76 -0.68
N LEU A 18 3.32 -2.27 0.44
CA LEU A 18 1.91 -2.29 0.75
C LEU A 18 1.42 -0.90 1.17
N ASP A 19 2.19 -0.12 1.93
CA ASP A 19 1.92 1.28 2.19
C ASP A 19 2.50 2.16 1.07
N ALA A 20 1.74 3.13 0.57
CA ALA A 20 1.99 3.85 -0.69
C ALA A 20 3.19 4.82 -0.66
N GLY A 21 4.38 4.36 -0.26
CA GLY A 21 5.58 5.17 -0.02
C GLY A 21 6.78 4.88 -0.94
N ARG A 22 6.78 3.83 -1.76
CA ARG A 22 7.93 3.47 -2.62
C ARG A 22 7.82 3.96 -4.07
N SER A 23 8.98 4.12 -4.71
CA SER A 23 9.09 4.37 -6.15
C SER A 23 8.70 3.13 -6.96
N GLU A 24 8.19 3.36 -8.17
CA GLU A 24 7.71 2.28 -9.07
C GLU A 24 8.79 1.23 -9.38
N SER A 25 10.06 1.64 -9.44
CA SER A 25 11.21 0.75 -9.68
C SER A 25 11.41 -0.28 -8.57
N GLU A 26 11.24 0.13 -7.31
CA GLU A 26 11.39 -0.76 -6.15
C GLU A 26 10.20 -1.73 -6.07
N CYS A 27 9.00 -1.27 -6.42
CA CYS A 27 7.82 -2.13 -6.51
C CYS A 27 7.99 -3.23 -7.56
N GLN A 28 8.61 -2.93 -8.69
CA GLN A 28 8.84 -3.88 -9.77
C GLN A 28 9.83 -4.98 -9.36
N ARG A 29 10.97 -4.60 -8.75
CA ARG A 29 11.96 -5.56 -8.22
C ARG A 29 11.35 -6.50 -7.18
N LEU A 30 10.48 -5.96 -6.33
CA LEU A 30 9.77 -6.77 -5.34
C LEU A 30 8.90 -7.81 -6.06
N ARG A 31 8.04 -7.39 -7.00
CA ARG A 31 7.17 -8.33 -7.75
C ARG A 31 7.94 -9.46 -8.43
N GLU A 32 9.08 -9.16 -9.05
CA GLU A 32 9.92 -10.17 -9.70
C GLU A 32 10.44 -11.21 -8.70
N HIS A 33 10.86 -10.78 -7.50
CA HIS A 33 11.26 -11.71 -6.45
C HIS A 33 10.08 -12.56 -5.93
N ILE A 34 8.90 -11.97 -5.71
CA ILE A 34 7.69 -12.72 -5.28
C ILE A 34 7.36 -13.82 -6.29
N GLN A 35 7.50 -13.55 -7.58
CA GLN A 35 7.23 -14.55 -8.62
C GLN A 35 8.23 -15.72 -8.61
N GLN A 36 9.44 -15.50 -8.11
CA GLN A 36 10.51 -16.51 -8.06
C GLN A 36 10.58 -17.23 -6.70
N CYS A 37 9.97 -16.68 -5.65
CA CYS A 37 10.04 -17.20 -4.29
C CYS A 37 8.65 -17.61 -3.75
N PRO A 38 8.35 -18.92 -3.59
CA PRO A 38 7.05 -19.39 -3.12
C PRO A 38 6.76 -19.01 -1.65
N GLU A 39 7.79 -18.84 -0.82
CA GLU A 39 7.64 -18.42 0.57
C GLU A 39 7.17 -16.97 0.67
N CYS A 40 7.80 -16.06 -0.08
CA CYS A 40 7.40 -14.65 -0.14
C CYS A 40 6.01 -14.48 -0.78
N TYR A 41 5.64 -15.33 -1.74
CA TYR A 41 4.28 -15.36 -2.28
C TYR A 41 3.23 -15.75 -1.22
N ALA A 42 3.50 -16.77 -0.42
CA ALA A 42 2.61 -17.18 0.67
C ALA A 42 2.44 -16.07 1.73
N GLN A 43 3.51 -15.34 2.05
CA GLN A 43 3.44 -14.20 2.96
C GLN A 43 2.62 -13.05 2.38
N LEU A 44 2.82 -12.67 1.11
CA LEU A 44 2.03 -11.63 0.45
C LEU A 44 0.54 -11.96 0.51
N LEU A 45 0.15 -13.20 0.19
CA LEU A 45 -1.25 -13.62 0.24
C LEU A 45 -1.85 -13.48 1.65
N THR A 46 -1.07 -13.83 2.67
CA THR A 46 -1.49 -13.70 4.07
C THR A 46 -1.71 -12.22 4.42
N GLU A 47 -0.76 -11.36 4.04
CA GLU A 47 -0.87 -9.91 4.27
C GLU A 47 -2.07 -9.30 3.53
N GLU A 48 -2.31 -9.67 2.28
CA GLU A 48 -3.47 -9.19 1.53
C GLU A 48 -4.80 -9.60 2.21
N GLN A 49 -4.89 -10.83 2.73
CA GLN A 49 -6.06 -11.29 3.48
C GLN A 49 -6.28 -10.50 4.76
N VAL A 50 -5.22 -10.24 5.52
CA VAL A 50 -5.28 -9.42 6.74
C VAL A 50 -5.70 -7.99 6.40
N ARG A 51 -5.09 -7.36 5.39
CA ARG A 51 -5.47 -6.02 4.94
C ARG A 51 -6.92 -5.95 4.48
N GLU A 52 -7.40 -6.97 3.80
CA GLU A 52 -8.81 -7.05 3.38
C GLU A 52 -9.75 -7.17 4.57
N LEU A 53 -9.41 -8.00 5.56
CA LEU A 53 -10.16 -8.10 6.81
C LEU A 53 -10.22 -6.75 7.53
N VAL A 54 -9.08 -6.05 7.65
CA VAL A 54 -9.00 -4.73 8.27
C VAL A 54 -9.85 -3.71 7.50
N ARG A 55 -9.79 -3.70 6.17
CA ARG A 55 -10.66 -2.83 5.35
C ARG A 55 -12.13 -3.07 5.61
N ARG A 56 -12.55 -4.33 5.70
CA ARG A 56 -13.95 -4.70 5.96
C ARG A 56 -14.41 -4.33 7.36
N CYS A 57 -13.56 -4.48 8.38
CA CYS A 57 -13.93 -4.26 9.77
C CYS A 57 -13.78 -2.79 10.21
N CYS A 58 -12.81 -2.07 9.65
CA CYS A 58 -12.37 -0.77 10.20
C CYS A 58 -12.62 0.42 9.26
N CYS A 59 -13.04 0.20 8.01
CA CYS A 59 -13.35 1.30 7.09
C CYS A 59 -14.86 1.56 7.01
N THR A 60 -15.40 2.27 7.99
CA THR A 60 -16.73 2.88 7.82
C THR A 60 -16.64 4.03 6.80
N PRO A 61 -17.61 4.18 5.88
CA PRO A 61 -17.59 5.29 4.94
C PRO A 61 -17.54 6.60 5.70
N ALA A 62 -16.64 7.51 5.28
CA ALA A 62 -16.49 8.81 5.93
C ALA A 62 -17.86 9.52 6.07
N PRO A 63 -18.12 10.28 7.15
CA PRO A 63 -19.35 11.06 7.26
C PRO A 63 -19.53 11.99 6.06
N VAL A 64 -20.77 12.12 5.57
CA VAL A 64 -21.09 12.93 4.38
C VAL A 64 -20.64 14.38 4.56
N GLU A 65 -20.85 14.93 5.75
CA GLU A 65 -20.46 16.29 6.11
C GLU A 65 -18.95 16.52 5.99
N LEU A 66 -18.15 15.56 6.42
CA LEU A 66 -16.69 15.64 6.31
C LEU A 66 -16.26 15.64 4.84
N ARG A 67 -16.85 14.77 4.01
CA ARG A 67 -16.59 14.73 2.56
C ARG A 67 -16.95 16.05 1.88
N GLN A 68 -18.09 16.63 2.23
CA GLN A 68 -18.53 17.92 1.69
C GLN A 68 -17.57 19.04 2.08
N ARG A 69 -17.19 19.13 3.37
CA ARG A 69 -16.22 20.11 3.87
C ARG A 69 -14.88 20.01 3.14
N ILE A 70 -14.31 18.81 3.03
CA ILE A 70 -13.03 18.59 2.34
C ILE A 70 -13.13 18.98 0.86
N SER A 71 -14.19 18.57 0.17
CA SER A 71 -14.41 18.90 -1.24
C SER A 71 -14.50 20.41 -1.48
N MET A 72 -15.19 21.13 -0.60
CA MET A 72 -15.28 22.59 -0.65
C MET A 72 -13.90 23.23 -0.46
N GLN A 73 -13.15 22.82 0.55
CA GLN A 73 -11.82 23.37 0.85
C GLN A 73 -10.82 23.14 -0.29
N ILE A 74 -10.84 21.95 -0.92
CA ILE A 74 -10.01 21.64 -2.09
C ILE A 74 -10.38 22.56 -3.27
N ARG A 75 -11.67 22.76 -3.53
CA ARG A 75 -12.13 23.66 -4.62
C ARG A 75 -11.68 25.10 -4.39
N VAL A 76 -11.86 25.63 -3.18
CA VAL A 76 -11.43 26.99 -2.81
C VAL A 76 -9.92 27.13 -3.01
N THR A 77 -9.12 26.20 -2.49
CA THR A 77 -7.66 26.23 -2.59
C THR A 77 -7.18 26.23 -4.05
N ARG A 78 -7.84 25.48 -4.94
CA ARG A 78 -7.52 25.46 -6.38
C ARG A 78 -7.81 26.80 -7.07
N ILE A 79 -8.82 27.53 -6.62
CA ILE A 79 -9.16 28.85 -7.16
C ILE A 79 -8.11 29.87 -6.69
N SER A 80 -7.73 29.84 -5.41
CA SER A 80 -6.73 30.76 -4.84
C SER A 80 -5.34 30.62 -5.45
N ARG A 81 -4.93 29.42 -5.88
CA ARG A 81 -3.61 29.18 -6.50
C ARG A 81 -3.52 29.59 -7.97
N ARG A 82 -4.63 29.96 -8.61
CA ARG A 82 -4.68 30.35 -10.03
C ARG A 82 -4.70 31.86 -10.26
N GLN A 83 -4.75 32.65 -9.18
CA GLN A 83 -4.66 34.12 -9.21
C GLN A 83 -3.23 34.57 -8.91
#